data_AF-A0A925B2C3-F1
#
_entry.id   AF-A0A925B2C3-F1
#
_cell.length_a   1.000
_cell.length_b   1.000
_cell.length_c   1.000
_cell.angle_alpha   90.00
_cell.angle_beta   90.00
_cell.angle_gamma   90.00
#
_symmetry.space_group_name_H-M   'P 1'
#
loop_
_entity.id
_entity.type
_entity.pdbx_description
1 polymer ?
#
loop_
_entity_poly.entity_id
_entity_poly.type
_entity_poly.pdbx_seq_one_letter_code
_entity_poly.pdbx_strand_id
1 'polypeptide(L)'
;HSRKKDAPSGTALKLKAIVANRINKELSVAATRAGNITGTHRVGFDGIADQILLEHLARSREGFASGAILAAKWVVGKRGVFEFTEIIDEAVTSYE
;
A
#
# COMPACT_ATOMS: atom_id res chain seq x y z
N HIS A 1 -9.13 -0.17 11.95
CA HIS A 1 -9.98 0.36 13.03
C HIS A 1 -11.44 0.06 12.73
N SER A 2 -12.32 0.06 13.73
CA SER A 2 -13.76 -0.26 13.60
C SER A 2 -14.52 0.75 12.73
N ARG A 3 -14.14 2.04 12.80
CA ARG A 3 -14.83 3.15 12.10
C ARG A 3 -14.54 3.28 10.59
N LYS A 4 -13.75 2.38 9.98
CA LYS A 4 -13.37 2.51 8.57
C LYS A 4 -14.54 2.06 7.69
N LYS A 5 -15.03 2.95 6.82
CA LYS A 5 -16.27 2.75 6.04
C LYS A 5 -16.10 1.77 4.87
N ASP A 6 -14.99 1.87 4.15
CA ASP A 6 -14.67 1.01 3.01
C ASP A 6 -14.11 -0.34 3.47
N ALA A 7 -14.46 -1.41 2.76
CA ALA A 7 -13.87 -2.74 2.88
C ALA A 7 -13.98 -3.50 1.54
N PRO A 8 -12.89 -4.12 1.04
CA PRO A 8 -11.51 -4.03 1.52
C PRO A 8 -10.92 -2.60 1.37
N SER A 9 -9.77 -2.33 2.00
CA SER A 9 -9.13 -1.01 1.89
C SER A 9 -8.54 -0.77 0.50
N GLY A 10 -8.42 0.49 0.07
CA GLY A 10 -7.74 0.85 -1.18
C GLY A 10 -6.34 0.24 -1.34
N THR A 11 -5.50 0.25 -0.30
CA THR A 11 -4.17 -0.41 -0.32
C THR A 11 -4.28 -1.91 -0.61
N ALA A 12 -5.25 -2.59 0.01
CA ALA A 12 -5.46 -4.02 -0.22
C ALA A 12 -5.93 -4.32 -1.65
N LEU A 13 -6.76 -3.44 -2.25
CA LEU A 13 -7.15 -3.55 -3.66
C LEU A 13 -5.97 -3.33 -4.61
N LYS A 14 -5.13 -2.32 -4.35
CA LYS A 14 -3.89 -2.11 -5.13
C LYS A 14 -2.96 -3.32 -5.02
N LEU A 15 -2.74 -3.86 -3.82
CA LEU A 15 -1.94 -5.08 -3.62
C LEU A 15 -2.54 -6.29 -4.33
N LYS A 16 -3.86 -6.51 -4.24
CA LYS A 16 -4.56 -7.56 -4.99
C LYS A 16 -4.26 -7.43 -6.48
N ALA A 17 -4.44 -6.24 -7.05
CA ALA A 17 -4.24 -6.01 -8.48
C ALA A 17 -2.79 -6.31 -8.91
N ILE A 18 -1.79 -5.82 -8.17
CA ILE A 18 -0.38 -6.07 -8.45
C ILE A 18 -0.08 -7.57 -8.46
N VAL A 19 -0.48 -8.28 -7.40
CA VAL A 19 -0.17 -9.72 -7.27
C VAL A 19 -0.96 -10.53 -8.30
N ALA A 20 -2.27 -10.31 -8.43
CA ALA A 20 -3.14 -11.03 -9.36
C ALA A 20 -2.65 -10.90 -10.81
N ASN A 21 -2.25 -9.69 -11.21
CA ASN A 21 -1.68 -9.45 -12.55
C ASN A 21 -0.36 -10.18 -12.76
N ARG A 22 0.47 -10.29 -11.72
CA ARG A 22 1.78 -10.95 -11.83
C ARG A 22 1.70 -12.48 -11.87
N ILE A 23 0.72 -13.06 -11.17
CA ILE A 23 0.52 -14.52 -11.12
C ILE A 23 -0.57 -15.03 -12.07
N ASN A 24 -1.25 -14.11 -12.77
CA ASN A 24 -2.38 -14.38 -13.66
C ASN A 24 -3.50 -15.23 -13.00
N LYS A 25 -3.87 -14.86 -11.76
CA LYS A 25 -4.93 -15.54 -10.99
C LYS A 25 -5.76 -14.54 -10.18
N GLU A 26 -7.04 -14.83 -10.05
CA GLU A 26 -7.91 -14.11 -9.11
C GLU A 26 -7.54 -14.42 -7.67
N LEU A 27 -7.60 -13.39 -6.83
CA LEU A 27 -7.26 -13.47 -5.41
C LEU A 27 -8.42 -12.98 -4.55
N SER A 28 -8.72 -13.70 -3.48
CA SER A 28 -9.62 -13.25 -2.43
C SER A 28 -8.89 -12.29 -1.48
N VAL A 29 -9.62 -11.30 -0.95
CA VAL A 29 -9.10 -10.37 0.06
C VAL A 29 -9.97 -10.45 1.31
N ALA A 30 -9.35 -10.75 2.44
CA ALA A 30 -9.99 -10.67 3.75
C ALA A 30 -9.76 -9.29 4.40
N ALA A 31 -10.75 -8.78 5.12
CA ALA A 31 -10.68 -7.48 5.77
C ALA A 31 -11.25 -7.50 7.18
N THR A 32 -10.41 -7.23 8.18
CA THR A 32 -10.83 -7.16 9.59
C THR A 32 -11.05 -5.70 10.02
N ARG A 33 -12.09 -5.46 10.83
CA ARG A 33 -12.40 -4.15 11.41
C ARG A 33 -12.45 -4.27 12.93
N ALA A 34 -11.38 -3.88 13.60
CA ALA A 34 -11.28 -3.96 15.05
C ALA A 34 -10.59 -2.72 15.65
N GLY A 35 -11.06 -2.34 16.84
CA GLY A 35 -10.47 -1.32 17.71
C GLY A 35 -10.04 -0.03 16.99
N ASN A 36 -8.88 0.48 17.41
CA ASN A 36 -8.25 1.68 16.85
C ASN A 36 -7.03 1.36 15.95
N ILE A 37 -6.92 0.14 15.42
CA ILE A 37 -5.82 -0.28 14.53
C ILE A 37 -5.71 0.69 13.35
N THR A 38 -4.58 1.37 13.21
CA THR A 38 -4.34 2.36 12.15
C THR A 38 -4.45 1.72 10.77
N GLY A 39 -3.68 0.65 10.54
CA GLY A 39 -3.75 -0.17 9.32
C GLY A 39 -2.64 -1.22 9.32
N THR A 40 -3.00 -2.45 9.00
CA THR A 40 -2.07 -3.56 8.79
C THR A 40 -2.48 -4.27 7.51
N HIS A 41 -1.51 -4.52 6.63
CA HIS A 41 -1.69 -5.24 5.38
C HIS A 41 -0.72 -6.40 5.33
N ARG A 42 -1.23 -7.57 4.95
CA ARG A 42 -0.45 -8.80 4.82
C ARG A 42 -0.68 -9.40 3.44
N VAL A 43 0.39 -9.81 2.78
CA VAL A 43 0.35 -10.61 1.56
C VAL A 43 1.13 -11.89 1.85
N GLY A 44 0.43 -13.03 1.79
CA GLY A 44 1.01 -14.34 2.02
C GLY A 44 1.14 -15.13 0.73
N PHE A 45 2.25 -15.84 0.59
CA PHE A 45 2.50 -16.85 -0.43
C PHE A 45 2.85 -18.14 0.29
N ASP A 46 2.17 -19.23 -0.04
CA ASP A 46 2.27 -20.48 0.70
C ASP A 46 2.55 -21.62 -0.28
N GLY A 47 3.48 -22.49 0.10
CA GLY A 47 3.88 -23.69 -0.63
C GLY A 47 3.93 -24.89 0.30
N ILE A 48 4.19 -26.08 -0.25
CA ILE A 48 4.26 -27.32 0.55
C ILE A 48 5.43 -27.27 1.54
N ALA A 49 6.54 -26.65 1.14
CA ALA A 49 7.78 -26.63 1.90
C ALA A 49 8.00 -25.34 2.71
N ASP A 50 7.43 -24.21 2.27
CA ASP A 50 7.72 -22.90 2.82
C ASP A 50 6.57 -21.89 2.66
N GLN A 51 6.74 -20.75 3.33
CA GLN A 51 5.83 -19.62 3.32
C GLN A 51 6.62 -18.32 3.26
N ILE A 52 6.12 -17.36 2.50
CA ILE A 52 6.58 -15.96 2.49
C ILE A 52 5.42 -15.06 2.93
N LEU A 53 5.65 -14.24 3.96
CA LEU A 53 4.70 -13.26 4.44
C LEU A 53 5.29 -11.85 4.39
N LEU A 54 4.67 -10.98 3.60
CA LEU A 54 4.98 -9.55 3.56
C LEU A 54 3.96 -8.80 4.42
N GLU A 55 4.41 -8.16 5.48
CA GLU A 55 3.56 -7.35 6.36
C GLU A 55 3.98 -5.88 6.33
N HIS A 56 3.00 -5.00 6.13
CA HIS A 56 3.15 -3.58 6.37
C HIS A 56 2.21 -3.15 7.51
N LEU A 57 2.79 -2.57 8.55
CA LEU A 57 2.07 -2.08 9.72
C LEU A 57 2.28 -0.56 9.85
N ALA A 58 1.19 0.19 9.71
CA ALA A 58 1.18 1.61 10.02
C ALA A 58 0.98 1.80 11.53
N ARG A 59 1.97 2.38 12.21
CA ARG A 59 1.90 2.65 13.66
C ARG A 59 1.03 3.86 13.98
N SER A 60 1.11 4.90 13.17
CA SER A 60 0.36 6.15 13.30
C SER A 60 -0.07 6.65 11.91
N ARG A 61 -0.82 7.77 11.88
CA ARG A 61 -1.17 8.45 10.62
C ARG A 61 -0.08 9.39 10.11
N GLU A 62 0.99 9.60 10.88
CA GLU A 62 2.04 10.57 10.56
C GLU A 62 2.75 10.24 9.25
N GLY A 63 3.03 8.96 8.99
CA GLY A 63 3.66 8.54 7.72
C GLY A 63 2.86 8.96 6.49
N PHE A 64 1.53 8.89 6.54
CA PHE A 64 0.67 9.34 5.44
C PHE A 64 0.68 10.86 5.30
N ALA A 65 0.68 11.60 6.41
CA ALA A 65 0.76 13.05 6.41
C ALA A 65 2.10 13.55 5.84
N SER A 66 3.21 12.94 6.26
CA SER A 66 4.54 13.22 5.72
C SER A 66 4.63 12.92 4.23
N GLY A 67 4.07 11.79 3.77
CA GLY A 67 4.00 11.47 2.34
C GLY A 67 3.19 12.49 1.53
N ALA A 68 2.05 12.97 2.07
CA ALA A 68 1.26 14.00 1.42
C ALA A 68 2.01 15.35 1.30
N ILE A 69 2.76 15.74 2.34
CA ILE A 69 3.60 16.94 2.30
C ILE A 69 4.72 16.79 1.28
N LEU A 70 5.36 15.61 1.21
CA LEU A 70 6.38 15.31 0.20
C LEU A 70 5.79 15.45 -1.22
N ALA A 71 4.63 14.84 -1.48
CA ALA A 71 3.95 14.95 -2.77
C ALA A 71 3.57 16.39 -3.12
N ALA A 72 3.09 17.17 -2.15
CA ALA A 72 2.76 18.59 -2.35
C ALA A 72 3.99 19.44 -2.74
N LYS A 73 5.16 19.14 -2.17
CA LYS A 73 6.42 19.80 -2.55
C LYS A 73 6.90 19.34 -3.93
N TRP A 74 6.81 18.05 -4.22
CA TRP A 74 7.27 17.47 -5.48
C TRP A 74 6.45 17.95 -6.69
N VAL A 75 5.13 18.18 -6.54
CA VAL A 75 4.24 18.53 -7.66
C VAL A 75 4.35 20.00 -8.10
N VAL A 76 5.06 20.86 -7.37
CA VAL A 76 5.20 22.29 -7.71
C VAL A 76 5.75 22.46 -9.13
N GLY A 77 5.02 23.20 -9.97
CA GLY A 77 5.39 23.45 -11.37
C GLY A 77 5.03 22.32 -12.35
N LYS A 78 4.52 21.18 -11.88
CA LYS A 78 4.06 20.06 -12.72
C LYS A 78 2.58 20.23 -13.10
N ARG A 79 2.19 19.73 -14.28
CA ARG A 79 0.80 19.71 -14.77
C ARG A 79 0.42 18.30 -15.19
N GLY A 80 -0.69 17.78 -14.69
CA GLY A 80 -1.15 16.42 -14.96
C GLY A 80 -1.64 15.71 -13.71
N VAL A 81 -1.90 14.41 -13.85
CA VAL A 81 -2.20 13.49 -12.74
C VAL A 81 -0.97 12.62 -12.54
N PHE A 82 -0.52 12.52 -11.30
CA PHE A 82 0.68 11.77 -10.93
C PHE A 82 0.36 10.77 -9.82
N GLU A 83 1.01 9.62 -9.85
CA GLU A 83 0.96 8.61 -8.80
C GLU A 83 2.14 8.77 -7.83
N PHE A 84 1.94 8.36 -6.58
CA PHE A 84 2.98 8.44 -5.56
C PHE A 84 4.20 7.54 -5.89
N THR A 85 4.04 6.55 -6.76
CA THR A 85 5.16 5.71 -7.25
C THR A 85 6.20 6.54 -7.98
N GLU A 86 5.81 7.56 -8.73
CA GLU A 86 6.74 8.42 -9.47
C GLU A 86 7.69 9.17 -8.54
N ILE A 87 7.22 9.55 -7.34
CA ILE A 87 8.04 10.18 -6.29
C ILE A 87 9.04 9.17 -5.72
N ILE A 88 8.59 7.92 -5.52
CA ILE A 88 9.42 6.86 -4.94
C ILE A 88 10.49 6.40 -5.92
N ASP A 89 10.15 6.25 -7.20
CA ASP A 89 11.09 5.85 -8.24
C ASP A 89 12.21 6.89 -8.38
N GLU A 90 11.88 8.18 -8.42
CA GLU A 90 12.87 9.27 -8.43
C GLU A 90 13.77 9.26 -7.18
N ALA A 91 13.17 9.03 -6.00
CA ALA A 91 13.93 8.94 -4.76
C ALA A 91 14.88 7.72 -4.76
N VAL A 92 14.44 6.55 -5.21
CA VAL A 92 15.26 5.33 -5.23
C VAL A 92 16.40 5.43 -6.25
N THR A 93 16.12 5.93 -7.46
CA THR A 93 17.15 6.12 -8.50
C THR A 93 18.19 7.18 -8.11
N SER A 94 17.85 8.13 -7.23
CA SER A 94 18.83 9.12 -6.72
C SER A 94 19.92 8.54 -5.80
N TYR A 95 19.82 7.27 -5.42
CA TYR A 95 20.81 6.54 -4.61
C TYR A 95 21.68 5.57 -5.43
N GLU A 96 21.49 5.48 -6.75
CA GLU A 96 22.37 4.78 -7.69
C GLU A 96 23.32 5.75 -8.39
#